data_AF-A0A024RZ42-F1
#
_entry.id   AF-A0A024RZ42-F1
#
_cell.length_a   1.000
_cell.length_b   1.000
_cell.length_c   1.000
_cell.angle_alpha   90.00
_cell.angle_beta   90.00
_cell.angle_gamma   90.00
#
_symmetry.space_group_name_H-M   'P 1'
#
loop_
_entity.id
_entity.type
_entity.pdbx_description
1 polymer ?
#
loop_
_entity_poly.entity_id
_entity_poly.type
_entity_poly.pdbx_seq_one_letter_code
_entity_poly.pdbx_strand_id
1 'polypeptide(L)'
;MNVLTRRHATAVAGSYLFSLSAPLQRRLASSSAVRQAVKTPPAKGTPPPPSRVTRSYKPTQKPFSSPSSPSPPPPPPPEPPKADTLLTIWRRAWLPLTGASLLAGFLGFYIFGTTVATIKSSPSSPSSSSSSHPCEHATPTGRPPALTGDNAEQFDKELNLPEWWMGITKLRKKLAAHAKGAVLELAMGSGRNLEYYNWEPLSTAVEAARTGNIPPPKVPQGITSFTGLDISVDMLDVSRKRLAKSVPPMASSAPVVKASSMADHTGGQLSFLDGHVRLVNSDAHHPLPPPAHTDKYDTVIQTFGLCSVSDPVAVLSNLATVVRPGTGRIILLEHGKGYYGLVNGLLDKNAGKHFAKYGCWWNRDIEGIVEDAVAATPGLEVVKIERPNITQMGTLVWVELKVAANDKKT
;
A
#
# COMPACT_ATOMS: atom_id res chain seq x y z
N MET A 1 1.55 73.19 -13.57
CA MET A 1 0.38 73.56 -12.73
C MET A 1 -0.23 72.25 -12.25
N ASN A 2 0.25 71.63 -11.16
CA ASN A 2 -0.18 71.81 -9.75
C ASN A 2 -1.72 71.92 -9.64
N VAL A 3 -2.42 71.06 -8.90
CA VAL A 3 -2.38 70.98 -7.44
C VAL A 3 -2.69 69.57 -6.91
N LEU A 4 -1.82 69.10 -6.00
CA LEU A 4 -2.02 68.03 -5.02
C LEU A 4 -3.17 68.36 -4.06
N THR A 5 -3.99 67.36 -3.69
CA THR A 5 -4.65 67.35 -2.39
C THR A 5 -4.25 66.12 -1.59
N ARG A 6 -3.93 66.39 -0.32
CA ARG A 6 -3.24 65.55 0.66
C ARG A 6 -4.14 65.48 1.90
N ARG A 7 -3.94 64.41 2.68
CA ARG A 7 -4.35 64.18 4.09
C ARG A 7 -5.78 63.59 4.22
N HIS A 8 -6.09 62.69 5.16
CA HIS A 8 -5.49 62.39 6.47
C HIS A 8 -5.55 60.89 6.79
N ALA A 9 -4.46 60.35 7.34
CA ALA A 9 -4.45 59.11 8.10
C ALA A 9 -4.83 59.41 9.56
N THR A 10 -5.69 58.58 10.13
CA THR A 10 -6.04 58.60 11.56
C THR A 10 -5.57 57.30 12.18
N ALA A 11 -4.56 57.40 13.02
CA ALA A 11 -4.10 56.35 13.91
C ALA A 11 -5.06 56.29 15.12
N VAL A 12 -5.47 55.08 15.52
CA VAL A 12 -6.05 54.83 16.83
C VAL A 12 -5.17 53.80 17.53
N ALA A 13 -4.48 54.28 18.56
CA ALA A 13 -3.79 53.48 19.55
C ALA A 13 -4.83 52.85 20.50
N GLY A 14 -4.72 51.55 20.73
CA GLY A 14 -5.51 50.81 21.71
C GLY A 14 -4.57 49.95 22.55
N SER A 15 -4.50 50.30 23.83
CA SER A 15 -3.48 49.91 24.79
C SER A 15 -3.54 48.46 25.27
N TYR A 16 -2.35 47.98 25.64
CA TYR A 16 -2.04 46.79 26.42
C TYR A 16 -2.89 46.63 27.68
N LEU A 17 -3.45 45.43 27.88
CA LEU A 17 -3.75 44.88 29.20
C LEU A 17 -3.35 43.40 29.23
N PHE A 18 -2.18 43.15 29.83
CA PHE A 18 -1.78 41.84 30.32
C PHE A 18 -2.69 41.44 31.49
N SER A 19 -3.36 40.29 31.38
CA SER A 19 -3.96 39.63 32.53
C SER A 19 -3.38 38.23 32.67
N LEU A 20 -2.45 38.12 33.62
CA LEU A 20 -1.88 36.87 34.12
C LEU A 20 -2.97 36.13 34.90
N SER A 21 -3.40 34.97 34.40
CA SER A 21 -4.17 34.00 35.18
C SER A 21 -3.30 32.77 35.46
N ALA A 22 -3.02 32.58 36.74
CA ALA A 22 -2.17 31.55 37.32
C ALA A 22 -2.73 30.12 37.13
N PRO A 23 -1.86 29.09 37.15
CA PRO A 23 -2.26 27.71 36.94
C PRO A 23 -2.99 27.14 38.16
N LEU A 24 -4.16 26.56 37.92
CA LEU A 24 -4.96 25.86 38.93
C LEU A 24 -4.25 24.57 39.34
N GLN A 25 -3.66 24.58 40.54
CA GLN A 25 -3.13 23.40 41.23
C GLN A 25 -4.25 22.35 41.41
N ARG A 26 -4.17 21.23 40.69
CA ARG A 26 -4.94 20.03 41.04
C ARG A 26 -4.33 19.42 42.29
N ARG A 27 -4.99 19.69 43.42
CA ARG A 27 -4.75 19.04 44.71
C ARG A 27 -4.88 17.52 44.58
N LEU A 28 -3.84 16.82 45.03
CA LEU A 28 -3.89 15.42 45.41
C LEU A 28 -4.80 15.29 46.64
N ALA A 29 -6.03 14.85 46.42
CA ALA A 29 -6.93 14.44 47.49
C ALA A 29 -6.93 12.91 47.58
N SER A 30 -6.25 12.44 48.63
CA SER A 30 -6.45 11.14 49.26
C SER A 30 -7.95 10.87 49.47
N SER A 31 -8.45 9.76 48.92
CA SER A 31 -9.67 9.13 49.42
C SER A 31 -9.41 7.64 49.60
N SER A 32 -9.27 7.24 50.87
CA SER A 32 -9.36 5.86 51.31
C SER A 32 -10.80 5.40 51.14
N ALA A 33 -11.11 4.80 49.99
CA ALA A 33 -12.37 4.09 49.78
C ALA A 33 -12.14 2.59 50.05
N VAL A 34 -12.78 2.13 51.12
CA VAL A 34 -12.95 0.74 51.52
C VAL A 34 -13.45 -0.09 50.33
N ARG A 35 -12.63 -1.00 49.81
CA ARG A 35 -13.08 -2.02 48.84
C ARG A 35 -13.77 -3.14 49.60
N GLN A 36 -15.09 -3.18 49.50
CA GLN A 36 -15.88 -4.37 49.77
C GLN A 36 -15.47 -5.51 48.84
N ALA A 37 -15.40 -6.72 49.39
CA ALA A 37 -15.03 -7.94 48.69
C ALA A 37 -16.04 -8.27 47.57
N VAL A 38 -15.54 -8.39 46.34
CA VAL A 38 -16.30 -8.92 45.20
C VAL A 38 -16.23 -10.45 45.24
N LYS A 39 -17.41 -11.07 45.34
CA LYS A 39 -17.61 -12.53 45.33
C LYS A 39 -17.27 -13.12 43.96
N THR A 40 -16.44 -14.14 43.96
CA THR A 40 -16.10 -15.01 42.82
C THR A 40 -17.31 -15.88 42.41
N PRO A 41 -17.60 -16.08 41.12
CA PRO A 41 -18.58 -17.09 40.67
C PRO A 41 -17.98 -18.51 40.75
N PRO A 42 -18.80 -19.56 40.98
CA PRO A 42 -18.31 -20.91 41.24
C PRO A 42 -17.96 -21.69 39.97
N ALA A 43 -17.04 -22.65 40.15
CA ALA A 43 -16.63 -23.63 39.14
C ALA A 43 -17.76 -24.63 38.82
N LYS A 44 -17.88 -25.00 37.54
CA LYS A 44 -18.83 -26.01 37.05
C LYS A 44 -18.41 -27.41 37.51
N GLY A 45 -19.38 -28.15 38.06
CA GLY A 45 -19.22 -29.49 38.63
C GLY A 45 -19.14 -30.62 37.60
N THR A 46 -18.54 -31.71 38.07
CA THR A 46 -18.37 -33.03 37.45
C THR A 46 -19.71 -33.78 37.33
N PRO A 47 -20.00 -34.50 36.23
CA PRO A 47 -21.15 -35.41 36.17
C PRO A 47 -20.84 -36.80 36.79
N PRO A 48 -21.85 -37.51 37.34
CA PRO A 48 -21.72 -38.78 38.07
C PRO A 48 -21.77 -40.04 37.15
N PRO A 49 -21.44 -41.25 37.66
CA PRO A 49 -21.30 -42.45 36.84
C PRO A 49 -22.60 -43.25 36.71
N PRO A 50 -22.78 -44.06 35.64
CA PRO A 50 -23.76 -45.13 35.63
C PRO A 50 -23.16 -46.55 35.74
N SER A 51 -23.63 -47.22 36.80
CA SER A 51 -23.99 -48.64 37.01
C SER A 51 -23.27 -49.81 36.32
N ARG A 52 -22.74 -50.67 37.18
CA ARG A 52 -22.38 -52.09 36.98
C ARG A 52 -23.64 -52.97 36.87
N VAL A 53 -23.72 -53.80 35.83
CA VAL A 53 -24.64 -54.95 35.69
C VAL A 53 -23.80 -56.15 35.24
N THR A 54 -23.26 -56.91 36.18
CA THR A 54 -23.63 -58.29 36.56
C THR A 54 -23.50 -59.36 35.46
N ARG A 55 -22.56 -60.26 35.75
CA ARG A 55 -22.27 -61.54 35.11
C ARG A 55 -23.26 -62.60 35.63
N SER A 56 -23.79 -63.45 34.76
CA SER A 56 -24.57 -64.66 35.11
C SER A 56 -23.95 -65.86 34.35
N TYR A 57 -23.15 -66.73 34.98
CA TYR A 57 -23.45 -68.04 35.62
C TYR A 57 -24.07 -69.10 34.67
N LYS A 58 -23.26 -70.01 34.06
CA LYS A 58 -22.92 -71.45 34.41
C LYS A 58 -24.14 -72.41 34.41
N PRO A 59 -24.04 -73.65 33.84
CA PRO A 59 -23.24 -74.76 34.41
C PRO A 59 -22.58 -75.73 33.39
N THR A 60 -21.35 -76.19 33.58
CA THR A 60 -20.90 -77.48 34.19
C THR A 60 -21.26 -78.75 33.39
N GLN A 61 -20.25 -79.45 32.83
CA GLN A 61 -19.96 -80.89 33.04
C GLN A 61 -18.71 -81.33 32.26
N LYS A 62 -17.77 -81.99 32.96
CA LYS A 62 -16.76 -82.93 32.41
C LYS A 62 -17.49 -84.25 32.08
N PRO A 63 -17.07 -85.15 31.15
CA PRO A 63 -15.77 -85.82 31.28
C PRO A 63 -15.13 -86.48 30.02
N PHE A 64 -13.96 -87.09 30.24
CA PHE A 64 -13.29 -88.15 29.45
C PHE A 64 -12.58 -87.82 28.12
N SER A 65 -11.55 -88.63 27.87
CA SER A 65 -10.36 -88.40 27.06
C SER A 65 -10.41 -89.09 25.68
N SER A 66 -9.64 -88.52 24.73
CA SER A 66 -9.01 -89.14 23.52
C SER A 66 -9.85 -89.35 22.25
N PRO A 67 -9.26 -89.37 21.02
CA PRO A 67 -8.02 -88.76 20.51
C PRO A 67 -8.12 -88.04 19.12
N SER A 68 -7.12 -87.18 18.87
CA SER A 68 -6.46 -86.82 17.60
C SER A 68 -7.23 -86.48 16.30
N SER A 69 -7.05 -85.22 15.87
CA SER A 69 -6.90 -84.81 14.45
C SER A 69 -5.73 -83.81 14.36
N PRO A 70 -4.87 -83.83 13.33
CA PRO A 70 -3.62 -83.07 13.31
C PRO A 70 -3.84 -81.57 13.08
N SER A 71 -3.10 -80.74 13.82
CA SER A 71 -3.09 -79.27 13.69
C SER A 71 -2.43 -78.81 12.38
N PRO A 72 -2.89 -77.71 11.75
CA PRO A 72 -2.18 -77.07 10.64
C PRO A 72 -0.87 -76.41 11.13
N PRO A 73 0.14 -76.23 10.26
CA PRO A 73 1.41 -75.63 10.65
C PRO A 73 1.25 -74.16 11.05
N PRO A 74 2.08 -73.64 11.97
CA PRO A 74 2.01 -72.26 12.41
C PRO A 74 2.39 -71.28 11.28
N PRO A 75 1.84 -70.05 11.27
CA PRO A 75 2.25 -69.03 10.31
C PRO A 75 3.72 -68.63 10.52
N PRO A 76 4.43 -68.20 9.45
CA PRO A 76 5.82 -67.80 9.56
C PRO A 76 5.98 -66.59 10.50
N PRO A 77 7.13 -66.47 11.19
CA PRO A 77 7.39 -65.35 12.09
C PRO A 77 7.41 -64.02 11.32
N PRO A 78 7.03 -62.90 11.97
CA PRO A 78 7.07 -61.59 11.32
C PRO A 78 8.51 -61.22 10.91
N GLU A 79 8.66 -60.67 9.70
CA GLU A 79 9.96 -60.22 9.19
C GLU A 79 10.59 -59.18 10.14
N PRO A 80 11.92 -59.23 10.37
CA PRO A 80 12.59 -58.24 11.20
C PRO A 80 12.51 -56.84 10.55
N PRO A 81 12.49 -55.77 11.36
CA PRO A 81 12.41 -54.40 10.83
C PRO A 81 13.60 -54.15 9.90
N LYS A 82 13.31 -53.76 8.65
CA LYS A 82 14.35 -53.46 7.66
C LYS A 82 15.27 -52.37 8.22
N ALA A 83 16.56 -52.68 8.31
CA ALA A 83 17.56 -51.72 8.75
C ALA A 83 17.53 -50.49 7.83
N ASP A 84 17.44 -49.30 8.44
CA ASP A 84 17.52 -48.04 7.71
C ASP A 84 18.81 -48.02 6.88
N THR A 85 18.66 -47.87 5.57
CA THR A 85 19.80 -47.84 4.65
C THR A 85 20.64 -46.60 4.94
N LEU A 86 21.96 -46.65 4.78
CA LEU A 86 22.82 -45.46 4.98
C LEU A 86 22.33 -44.22 4.20
N LEU A 87 21.66 -44.42 3.06
CA LEU A 87 21.02 -43.37 2.27
C LEU A 87 19.82 -42.69 2.93
N THR A 88 19.02 -43.39 3.75
CA THR A 88 17.88 -42.77 4.47
C THR A 88 18.36 -41.97 5.67
N ILE A 89 19.35 -42.47 6.40
CA ILE A 89 20.01 -41.74 7.49
C ILE A 89 20.69 -40.48 6.95
N TRP A 90 21.42 -40.61 5.84
CA TRP A 90 22.09 -39.47 5.18
C TRP A 90 21.09 -38.43 4.68
N ARG A 91 20.00 -38.82 4.01
CA ARG A 91 18.94 -37.88 3.58
C ARG A 91 18.27 -37.17 4.75
N ARG A 92 18.02 -37.88 5.86
CA ARG A 92 17.35 -37.33 7.05
C ARG A 92 18.24 -36.35 7.82
N ALA A 93 19.56 -36.54 7.79
CA ALA A 93 20.52 -35.64 8.44
C ALA A 93 20.93 -34.46 7.54
N TRP A 94 21.05 -34.66 6.22
CA TRP A 94 21.65 -33.65 5.33
C TRP A 94 20.74 -32.45 5.04
N LEU A 95 19.42 -32.65 4.93
CA LEU A 95 18.45 -31.57 4.73
C LEU A 95 18.41 -30.56 5.90
N PRO A 96 18.27 -30.98 7.17
CA PRO A 96 18.30 -30.03 8.28
C PRO A 96 19.68 -29.41 8.49
N LEU A 97 20.78 -30.15 8.21
CA LEU A 97 22.14 -29.60 8.33
C LEU A 97 22.43 -28.54 7.26
N THR A 98 22.03 -28.77 6.00
CA THR A 98 22.17 -27.75 4.94
C THR A 98 21.30 -26.54 5.19
N GLY A 99 20.06 -26.74 5.65
CA GLY A 99 19.18 -25.65 6.09
C GLY A 99 19.79 -24.83 7.22
N ALA A 100 20.32 -25.48 8.26
CA ALA A 100 20.98 -24.82 9.38
C ALA A 100 22.27 -24.08 8.96
N SER A 101 23.10 -24.67 8.09
CA SER A 101 24.31 -24.04 7.57
C SER A 101 24.00 -22.81 6.72
N LEU A 102 22.97 -22.87 5.86
CA LEU A 102 22.53 -21.70 5.09
C LEU A 102 22.02 -20.60 6.03
N LEU A 103 21.18 -20.94 7.00
CA LEU A 103 20.66 -19.97 7.97
C LEU A 103 21.78 -19.32 8.79
N ALA A 104 22.75 -20.11 9.25
CA ALA A 104 23.92 -19.64 9.98
C ALA A 104 24.84 -18.77 9.09
N GLY A 105 25.01 -19.12 7.81
CA GLY A 105 25.74 -18.32 6.84
C GLY A 105 25.08 -16.96 6.60
N PHE A 106 23.76 -16.93 6.40
CA PHE A 106 22.99 -15.68 6.28
C PHE A 106 23.06 -14.82 7.54
N LEU A 107 22.92 -15.43 8.71
CA LEU A 107 23.01 -14.73 9.99
C LEU A 107 24.42 -14.21 10.25
N GLY A 108 25.46 -15.00 9.94
CA GLY A 108 26.85 -14.60 10.03
C GLY A 108 27.20 -13.46 9.09
N PHE A 109 26.74 -13.50 7.84
CA PHE A 109 26.90 -12.41 6.88
C PHE A 109 26.19 -11.12 7.33
N TYR A 110 24.97 -11.25 7.88
CA TYR A 110 24.22 -10.13 8.42
C TYR A 110 24.91 -9.51 9.65
N ILE A 111 25.37 -10.33 10.61
CA ILE A 111 26.08 -9.86 11.80
C ILE A 111 27.42 -9.22 11.40
N PHE A 112 28.23 -9.89 10.58
CA PHE A 112 29.50 -9.33 10.14
C PHE A 112 29.32 -8.04 9.34
N GLY A 113 28.37 -8.01 8.41
CA GLY A 113 28.04 -6.81 7.63
C GLY A 113 27.57 -5.65 8.51
N THR A 114 26.72 -5.92 9.51
CA THR A 114 26.26 -4.89 10.46
C THR A 114 27.37 -4.44 11.39
N THR A 115 28.23 -5.34 11.89
CA THR A 115 29.39 -5.01 12.73
C THR A 115 30.41 -4.17 11.96
N VAL A 116 30.78 -4.55 10.74
CA VAL A 116 31.69 -3.77 9.88
C VAL A 116 31.09 -2.39 9.55
N ALA A 117 29.80 -2.32 9.21
CA ALA A 117 29.12 -1.06 8.97
C ALA A 117 29.07 -0.17 10.23
N THR A 118 28.99 -0.76 11.42
CA THR A 118 28.96 -0.03 12.70
C THR A 118 30.36 0.44 13.12
N ILE A 119 31.40 -0.39 12.95
CA ILE A 119 32.80 -0.02 13.23
C ILE A 119 33.29 1.06 12.26
N LYS A 120 32.87 1.03 11.00
CA LYS A 120 33.17 2.09 10.03
C LYS A 120 32.37 3.39 10.28
N SER A 121 31.43 3.37 11.23
CA SER A 121 30.55 4.49 11.59
C SER A 121 30.79 4.97 13.02
N SER A 122 32.04 5.20 13.43
CA SER A 122 32.35 6.02 14.60
C SER A 122 33.53 6.95 14.33
N PRO A 123 33.54 8.17 14.91
CA PRO A 123 34.00 9.36 14.22
C PRO A 123 35.40 9.79 14.69
N SER A 124 36.26 10.16 13.74
CA SER A 124 37.47 10.93 14.01
C SER A 124 37.59 12.12 13.04
N SER A 125 37.21 13.27 13.58
CA SER A 125 37.67 14.65 13.31
C SER A 125 37.33 15.34 11.98
N PRO A 126 37.12 16.69 12.02
CA PRO A 126 36.54 17.45 10.94
C PRO A 126 37.60 17.90 9.94
N SER A 127 37.33 17.72 8.66
CA SER A 127 38.01 18.46 7.60
C SER A 127 37.00 18.87 6.54
N SER A 128 36.93 20.17 6.35
CA SER A 128 36.22 20.89 5.30
C SER A 128 36.41 20.29 3.91
N SER A 129 35.35 19.72 3.37
CA SER A 129 35.10 19.72 1.92
C SER A 129 33.62 19.46 1.69
N SER A 130 33.00 20.38 0.97
CA SER A 130 31.63 20.36 0.48
C SER A 130 31.24 19.01 -0.14
N SER A 131 30.51 18.19 0.61
CA SER A 131 29.71 17.09 0.07
C SER A 131 28.29 17.23 0.61
N SER A 132 27.37 17.47 -0.32
CA SER A 132 25.94 17.65 -0.07
C SER A 132 25.31 16.33 0.35
N HIS A 133 25.38 16.01 1.64
CA HIS A 133 24.39 15.14 2.26
C HIS A 133 23.04 15.86 2.17
N PRO A 134 22.00 15.26 1.56
CA PRO A 134 20.67 15.86 1.56
C PRO A 134 20.24 16.07 3.01
N CYS A 135 19.91 17.31 3.35
CA CYS A 135 19.35 17.66 4.64
C CYS A 135 18.12 16.78 4.89
N GLU A 136 17.91 16.33 6.12
CA GLU A 136 16.78 15.47 6.57
C GLU A 136 15.39 16.10 6.34
N HIS A 137 15.35 17.28 5.70
CA HIS A 137 14.17 18.10 5.42
C HIS A 137 14.06 18.51 3.95
N ALA A 138 14.73 17.82 3.03
CA ALA A 138 14.60 18.12 1.60
C ALA A 138 13.15 17.86 1.11
N THR A 139 12.54 18.87 0.49
CA THR A 139 11.18 18.78 -0.03
C THR A 139 11.15 17.95 -1.32
N PRO A 140 10.33 16.88 -1.41
CA PRO A 140 10.14 16.15 -2.66
C PRO A 140 9.59 17.05 -3.77
N THR A 141 10.08 16.83 -4.99
CA THR A 141 9.65 17.57 -6.19
C THR A 141 8.67 16.78 -7.05
N GLY A 142 8.32 15.55 -6.66
CA GLY A 142 7.58 14.61 -7.51
C GLY A 142 8.41 13.89 -8.57
N ARG A 143 9.67 14.31 -8.79
CA ARG A 143 10.56 13.71 -9.80
C ARG A 143 11.81 13.11 -9.15
N PRO A 144 12.15 11.83 -9.42
CA PRO A 144 13.38 11.24 -8.92
C PRO A 144 14.62 11.96 -9.48
N PRO A 145 15.61 12.32 -8.63
CA PRO A 145 16.85 12.95 -9.09
C PRO A 145 17.66 12.06 -10.04
N ALA A 146 17.56 10.74 -9.88
CA ALA A 146 18.22 9.78 -10.76
C ALA A 146 17.55 9.65 -12.14
N LEU A 147 16.36 10.21 -12.35
CA LEU A 147 15.61 10.09 -13.59
C LEU A 147 16.06 11.13 -14.62
N THR A 148 16.84 10.67 -15.59
CA THR A 148 17.19 11.42 -16.81
C THR A 148 16.31 10.92 -17.96
N GLY A 149 16.00 11.76 -18.94
CA GLY A 149 15.09 11.37 -20.03
C GLY A 149 15.48 10.06 -20.73
N ASP A 150 16.78 9.85 -20.93
CA ASP A 150 17.30 8.65 -21.60
C ASP A 150 17.23 7.37 -20.75
N ASN A 151 17.11 7.49 -19.42
CA ASN A 151 17.16 6.34 -18.51
C ASN A 151 15.80 5.91 -17.95
N ALA A 152 14.71 6.59 -18.31
CA ALA A 152 13.39 6.35 -17.74
C ALA A 152 12.91 4.90 -17.86
N GLU A 153 13.13 4.25 -19.01
CA GLU A 153 12.77 2.83 -19.20
C GLU A 153 13.62 1.88 -18.34
N GLN A 154 14.89 2.20 -18.13
CA GLN A 154 15.79 1.40 -17.30
C GLN A 154 15.45 1.57 -15.82
N PHE A 155 15.23 2.81 -15.39
CA PHE A 155 14.76 3.13 -14.04
C PHE A 155 13.46 2.38 -13.72
N ASP A 156 12.52 2.34 -14.67
CA ASP A 156 11.31 1.52 -14.54
C ASP A 156 11.68 0.04 -14.36
N LYS A 157 12.46 -0.57 -15.25
CA LYS A 157 12.80 -2.00 -15.18
C LYS A 157 13.45 -2.41 -13.85
N GLU A 158 14.26 -1.56 -13.24
CA GLU A 158 14.91 -1.81 -11.96
C GLU A 158 13.92 -2.05 -10.81
N LEU A 159 12.68 -1.55 -10.93
CA LEU A 159 11.65 -1.72 -9.91
C LEU A 159 10.96 -3.10 -9.96
N ASN A 160 11.10 -3.86 -11.06
CA ASN A 160 10.35 -5.10 -11.26
C ASN A 160 10.67 -6.19 -10.23
N LEU A 161 11.95 -6.48 -10.02
CA LEU A 161 12.38 -7.54 -9.11
C LEU A 161 12.03 -7.20 -7.65
N PRO A 162 12.32 -5.98 -7.14
CA PRO A 162 11.87 -5.56 -5.82
C PRO A 162 10.34 -5.64 -5.65
N GLU A 163 9.56 -5.13 -6.61
CA GLU A 163 8.09 -5.15 -6.51
C GLU A 163 7.54 -6.58 -6.48
N TRP A 164 8.06 -7.47 -7.32
CA TRP A 164 7.66 -8.87 -7.33
C TRP A 164 7.98 -9.55 -6.01
N TRP A 165 9.22 -9.39 -5.52
CA TRP A 165 9.68 -10.00 -4.28
C TRP A 165 8.91 -9.48 -3.05
N MET A 166 8.55 -8.19 -3.04
CA MET A 166 7.74 -7.58 -1.97
C MET A 166 6.23 -7.86 -2.10
N GLY A 167 5.80 -8.55 -3.16
CA GLY A 167 4.38 -8.86 -3.40
C GLY A 167 3.55 -7.64 -3.85
N ILE A 168 4.20 -6.54 -4.23
CA ILE A 168 3.54 -5.31 -4.71
C ILE A 168 2.76 -5.60 -5.99
N THR A 169 3.26 -6.45 -6.89
CA THR A 169 2.54 -6.84 -8.10
C THR A 169 1.14 -7.40 -7.81
N LYS A 170 0.98 -8.19 -6.74
CA LYS A 170 -0.34 -8.71 -6.33
C LYS A 170 -1.25 -7.59 -5.82
N LEU A 171 -0.69 -6.62 -5.11
CA LEU A 171 -1.42 -5.46 -4.61
C LEU A 171 -1.84 -4.51 -5.73
N ARG A 172 -0.97 -4.28 -6.73
CA ARG A 172 -1.31 -3.53 -7.96
C ARG A 172 -2.50 -4.17 -8.69
N LYS A 173 -2.50 -5.50 -8.84
CA LYS A 173 -3.65 -6.24 -9.40
C LYS A 173 -4.92 -6.09 -8.57
N LYS A 174 -4.81 -6.19 -7.24
CA LYS A 174 -5.94 -5.97 -6.32
C LYS A 174 -6.49 -4.55 -6.47
N LEU A 175 -5.61 -3.54 -6.52
CA LEU A 175 -5.95 -2.14 -6.70
C LEU A 175 -6.63 -1.89 -8.06
N ALA A 176 -6.10 -2.49 -9.13
CA ALA A 176 -6.64 -2.37 -10.48
C ALA A 176 -8.07 -2.94 -10.61
N ALA A 177 -8.43 -3.96 -9.81
CA ALA A 177 -9.79 -4.52 -9.80
C ALA A 177 -10.87 -3.52 -9.35
N HIS A 178 -10.48 -2.44 -8.67
CA HIS A 178 -11.40 -1.37 -8.29
C HIS A 178 -11.56 -0.29 -9.37
N ALA A 179 -10.71 -0.25 -10.40
CA ALA A 179 -10.74 0.75 -11.46
C ALA A 179 -11.98 0.59 -12.35
N LYS A 180 -13.02 1.38 -12.10
CA LYS A 180 -14.29 1.32 -12.82
C LYS A 180 -14.84 2.72 -13.12
N GLY A 181 -15.56 2.84 -14.24
CA GLY A 181 -16.15 4.10 -14.69
C GLY A 181 -15.11 5.08 -15.23
N ALA A 182 -15.29 6.37 -14.95
CA ALA A 182 -14.28 7.39 -15.21
C ALA A 182 -13.16 7.29 -14.17
N VAL A 183 -11.94 6.99 -14.61
CA VAL A 183 -10.79 6.72 -13.74
C VAL A 183 -9.72 7.81 -13.88
N LEU A 184 -9.24 8.31 -12.75
CA LEU A 184 -8.01 9.12 -12.64
C LEU A 184 -6.91 8.27 -12.00
N GLU A 185 -5.75 8.17 -12.63
CA GLU A 185 -4.53 7.68 -11.99
C GLU A 185 -3.56 8.84 -11.78
N LEU A 186 -3.39 9.24 -10.51
CA LEU A 186 -2.44 10.26 -10.10
C LEU A 186 -1.07 9.64 -9.82
N ALA A 187 0.01 10.35 -10.15
CA ALA A 187 1.38 9.86 -10.07
C ALA A 187 1.54 8.53 -10.81
N MET A 188 0.99 8.47 -12.03
CA MET A 188 0.92 7.22 -12.80
C MET A 188 2.32 6.70 -13.20
N GLY A 189 3.33 7.56 -13.20
CA GLY A 189 4.67 7.29 -13.66
C GLY A 189 4.67 6.66 -15.05
N SER A 190 5.33 5.52 -15.16
CA SER A 190 5.44 4.75 -16.40
C SER A 190 4.15 3.96 -16.73
N GLY A 191 3.10 4.07 -15.92
CA GLY A 191 1.82 3.38 -16.12
C GLY A 191 1.85 1.90 -15.75
N ARG A 192 2.56 1.51 -14.69
CA ARG A 192 2.69 0.10 -14.26
C ARG A 192 1.37 -0.61 -13.99
N ASN A 193 0.32 0.13 -13.64
CA ASN A 193 -1.00 -0.43 -13.37
C ASN A 193 -1.82 -0.68 -14.65
N LEU A 194 -1.44 -0.07 -15.79
CA LEU A 194 -2.24 -0.09 -17.03
C LEU A 194 -2.53 -1.50 -17.54
N GLU A 195 -1.60 -2.44 -17.37
CA GLU A 195 -1.76 -3.83 -17.81
C GLU A 195 -2.75 -4.63 -16.96
N TYR A 196 -3.12 -4.14 -15.78
CA TYR A 196 -4.03 -4.82 -14.86
C TYR A 196 -5.46 -4.30 -14.91
N TYR A 197 -5.70 -3.15 -15.53
CA TYR A 197 -7.03 -2.58 -15.64
C TYR A 197 -7.91 -3.33 -16.63
N ASN A 198 -9.22 -3.32 -16.37
CA ASN A 198 -10.20 -3.85 -17.32
C ASN A 198 -10.60 -2.76 -18.33
N TRP A 199 -10.07 -2.87 -19.55
CA TRP A 199 -10.32 -1.97 -20.67
C TRP A 199 -11.47 -2.41 -21.59
N GLU A 200 -12.12 -3.54 -21.30
CA GLU A 200 -13.18 -4.09 -22.14
C GLU A 200 -14.32 -3.10 -22.38
N PRO A 201 -14.86 -2.36 -21.38
CA PRO A 201 -15.98 -1.46 -21.61
C PRO A 201 -15.64 -0.31 -22.56
N LEU A 202 -14.49 0.33 -22.38
CA LEU A 202 -13.98 1.36 -23.28
C LEU A 202 -13.78 0.80 -24.69
N SER A 203 -13.15 -0.38 -24.81
CA SER A 203 -12.86 -1.00 -26.10
C SER A 203 -14.15 -1.32 -26.86
N THR A 204 -15.15 -1.90 -26.17
CA THR A 204 -16.46 -2.17 -26.74
C THR A 204 -17.18 -0.89 -27.17
N ALA A 205 -17.13 0.17 -26.38
CA ALA A 205 -17.75 1.45 -26.72
C ALA A 205 -17.13 2.09 -27.98
N VAL A 206 -15.80 2.06 -28.08
CA VAL A 206 -15.06 2.56 -29.26
C VAL A 206 -15.39 1.74 -30.51
N GLU A 207 -15.43 0.41 -30.40
CA GLU A 207 -15.78 -0.46 -31.54
C GLU A 207 -17.23 -0.31 -31.97
N ALA A 208 -18.16 -0.15 -31.03
CA ALA A 208 -19.56 0.15 -31.33
C ALA A 208 -19.70 1.48 -32.06
N ALA A 209 -19.02 2.53 -31.60
CA ALA A 209 -19.01 3.84 -32.27
C ALA A 209 -18.41 3.76 -33.69
N ARG A 210 -17.38 2.93 -33.89
CA ARG A 210 -16.72 2.74 -35.19
C ARG A 210 -17.56 1.95 -36.19
N THR A 211 -18.26 0.91 -35.74
CA THR A 211 -18.99 -0.03 -36.60
C THR A 211 -20.48 0.27 -36.72
N GLY A 212 -21.02 1.15 -35.88
CA GLY A 212 -22.46 1.40 -35.78
C GLY A 212 -23.24 0.25 -35.12
N ASN A 213 -22.55 -0.79 -34.63
CA ASN A 213 -23.18 -1.93 -33.98
C ASN A 213 -23.65 -1.56 -32.57
N ILE A 214 -24.80 -2.10 -32.18
CA ILE A 214 -25.32 -1.96 -30.82
C ILE A 214 -24.41 -2.77 -29.88
N PRO A 215 -23.87 -2.16 -28.81
CA PRO A 215 -23.10 -2.89 -27.81
C PRO A 215 -23.91 -4.05 -27.21
N PRO A 216 -23.25 -5.13 -26.78
CA PRO A 216 -23.94 -6.22 -26.09
C PRO A 216 -24.69 -5.71 -24.84
N PRO A 217 -25.86 -6.29 -24.50
CA PRO A 217 -26.75 -5.78 -23.45
C PRO A 217 -26.17 -5.82 -22.03
N LYS A 218 -25.05 -6.52 -21.81
CA LYS A 218 -24.31 -6.56 -20.55
C LYS A 218 -22.88 -6.14 -20.82
N VAL A 219 -22.60 -4.84 -20.63
CA VAL A 219 -21.23 -4.35 -20.67
C VAL A 219 -20.55 -4.74 -19.35
N PRO A 220 -19.37 -5.38 -19.39
CA PRO A 220 -18.62 -5.73 -18.18
C PRO A 220 -18.29 -4.49 -17.33
N GLN A 221 -18.04 -4.69 -16.04
CA GLN A 221 -17.58 -3.60 -15.18
C GLN A 221 -16.09 -3.35 -15.43
N GLY A 222 -15.73 -2.09 -15.69
CA GLY A 222 -14.35 -1.69 -15.96
C GLY A 222 -14.25 -0.20 -16.30
N ILE A 223 -13.14 0.19 -16.91
CA ILE A 223 -12.85 1.58 -17.25
C ILE A 223 -13.68 1.99 -18.46
N THR A 224 -14.40 3.12 -18.33
CA THR A 224 -15.12 3.78 -19.43
C THR A 224 -14.38 5.00 -19.95
N SER A 225 -13.57 5.66 -19.12
CA SER A 225 -12.60 6.67 -19.52
C SER A 225 -11.43 6.70 -18.52
N PHE A 226 -10.24 7.09 -18.99
CA PHE A 226 -9.02 7.10 -18.20
C PHE A 226 -8.26 8.41 -18.37
N THR A 227 -7.86 9.02 -17.26
CA THR A 227 -6.90 10.13 -17.24
C THR A 227 -5.72 9.70 -16.38
N GLY A 228 -4.54 9.61 -16.98
CA GLY A 228 -3.29 9.42 -16.26
C GLY A 228 -2.55 10.74 -16.11
N LEU A 229 -2.10 11.06 -14.91
CA LEU A 229 -1.45 12.33 -14.61
C LEU A 229 -0.11 12.09 -13.91
N ASP A 230 0.95 12.70 -14.43
CA ASP A 230 2.27 12.69 -13.81
C ASP A 230 3.05 13.98 -14.09
N ILE A 231 3.94 14.37 -13.17
CA ILE A 231 4.79 15.55 -13.34
C ILE A 231 5.95 15.28 -14.30
N SER A 232 6.36 14.02 -14.47
CA SER A 232 7.48 13.63 -15.32
C SER A 232 7.05 13.37 -16.75
N VAL A 233 7.48 14.24 -17.67
CA VAL A 233 7.31 14.07 -19.11
C VAL A 233 7.94 12.74 -19.59
N ASP A 234 9.13 12.42 -19.09
CA ASP A 234 9.86 11.20 -19.49
C ASP A 234 9.10 9.93 -19.09
N MET A 235 8.51 9.91 -17.90
CA MET A 235 7.70 8.77 -17.45
C MET A 235 6.37 8.69 -18.22
N LEU A 236 5.77 9.83 -18.58
CA LEU A 236 4.59 9.86 -19.45
C LEU A 236 4.89 9.33 -20.86
N ASP A 237 6.11 9.49 -21.37
CA ASP A 237 6.49 8.89 -22.64
C ASP A 237 6.60 7.36 -22.55
N VAL A 238 7.15 6.83 -21.45
CA VAL A 238 7.13 5.39 -21.19
C VAL A 238 5.69 4.90 -21.02
N SER A 239 4.86 5.64 -20.30
CA SER A 239 3.46 5.28 -20.05
C SER A 239 2.63 5.28 -21.32
N ARG A 240 2.87 6.22 -22.24
CA ARG A 240 2.27 6.24 -23.59
C ARG A 240 2.57 4.96 -24.37
N LYS A 241 3.82 4.50 -24.37
CA LYS A 241 4.21 3.24 -25.03
C LYS A 241 3.52 2.03 -24.39
N ARG A 242 3.35 2.03 -23.07
CA ARG A 242 2.66 0.97 -22.34
C ARG A 242 1.14 0.98 -22.59
N LEU A 243 0.54 2.16 -22.59
CA LEU A 243 -0.87 2.37 -22.92
C LEU A 243 -1.22 1.79 -24.30
N ALA A 244 -0.39 2.05 -25.31
CA ALA A 244 -0.57 1.49 -26.66
C ALA A 244 -0.55 -0.06 -26.69
N LYS A 245 0.12 -0.70 -25.73
CA LYS A 245 0.16 -2.17 -25.60
C LYS A 245 -0.98 -2.72 -24.75
N SER A 246 -1.39 -1.99 -23.72
CA SER A 246 -2.37 -2.45 -22.73
C SER A 246 -3.83 -2.17 -23.13
N VAL A 247 -4.06 -1.19 -24.00
CA VAL A 247 -5.40 -0.76 -24.40
C VAL A 247 -5.61 -1.11 -25.87
N PRO A 248 -6.38 -2.15 -26.22
CA PRO A 248 -6.51 -2.63 -27.60
C PRO A 248 -6.82 -1.56 -28.67
N PRO A 249 -7.79 -0.63 -28.47
CA PRO A 249 -8.09 0.40 -29.47
C PRO A 249 -6.96 1.44 -29.65
N MET A 250 -5.95 1.45 -28.79
CA MET A 250 -4.84 2.40 -28.87
C MET A 250 -3.80 2.03 -29.91
N ALA A 251 -3.66 0.77 -30.30
CA ALA A 251 -2.63 0.34 -31.25
C ALA A 251 -2.78 1.00 -32.65
N SER A 252 -4.01 1.39 -33.01
CA SER A 252 -4.35 2.06 -34.27
C SER A 252 -4.69 3.56 -34.12
N SER A 253 -4.61 4.11 -32.90
CA SER A 253 -5.05 5.48 -32.60
C SER A 253 -3.88 6.46 -32.53
N ALA A 254 -3.89 7.49 -33.38
CA ALA A 254 -2.95 8.61 -33.28
C ALA A 254 -3.40 9.58 -32.16
N PRO A 255 -2.48 10.11 -31.34
CA PRO A 255 -2.81 11.13 -30.35
C PRO A 255 -3.27 12.43 -31.01
N VAL A 256 -4.29 13.06 -30.44
CA VAL A 256 -4.54 14.49 -30.61
C VAL A 256 -3.71 15.23 -29.56
N VAL A 257 -2.69 15.94 -30.01
CA VAL A 257 -1.85 16.78 -29.15
C VAL A 257 -2.56 18.11 -28.98
N LYS A 258 -2.98 18.45 -27.74
CA LYS A 258 -3.43 19.82 -27.44
C LYS A 258 -2.20 20.62 -27.05
N ALA A 259 -1.89 21.64 -27.85
CA ALA A 259 -0.67 22.43 -27.76
C ALA A 259 -0.61 23.29 -26.49
N SER A 260 0.06 22.76 -25.47
CA SER A 260 1.18 23.43 -24.82
C SER A 260 2.36 22.49 -25.04
N SER A 261 3.38 22.98 -25.74
CA SER A 261 4.57 22.25 -26.18
C SER A 261 5.12 21.37 -25.06
N MET A 262 5.28 20.08 -25.32
CA MET A 262 6.02 19.14 -24.45
C MET A 262 7.50 19.55 -24.23
N ALA A 263 7.94 20.65 -24.84
CA ALA A 263 9.26 21.26 -24.71
C ALA A 263 9.31 22.41 -23.68
N ASP A 264 8.17 22.93 -23.23
CA ASP A 264 8.10 23.99 -22.22
C ASP A 264 7.36 23.43 -21.00
N HIS A 265 7.97 23.50 -19.82
CA HIS A 265 7.53 22.88 -18.55
C HIS A 265 6.17 23.35 -17.99
N THR A 266 5.29 23.88 -18.84
CA THR A 266 3.90 24.26 -18.57
C THR A 266 2.95 23.27 -19.25
N GLY A 267 2.85 22.07 -18.67
CA GLY A 267 1.75 21.10 -18.80
C GLY A 267 1.21 20.81 -20.19
N GLY A 268 1.72 19.75 -20.83
CA GLY A 268 1.14 19.18 -22.05
C GLY A 268 0.05 18.13 -21.79
N GLN A 269 -0.86 17.94 -22.75
CA GLN A 269 -1.86 16.88 -22.71
C GLN A 269 -1.91 16.10 -24.03
N LEU A 270 -1.85 14.77 -23.92
CA LEU A 270 -2.15 13.85 -25.02
C LEU A 270 -3.55 13.28 -24.82
N SER A 271 -4.38 13.35 -25.86
CA SER A 271 -5.73 12.79 -25.84
C SER A 271 -5.89 11.78 -26.95
N PHE A 272 -6.56 10.68 -26.66
CA PHE A 272 -6.84 9.60 -27.58
C PHE A 272 -8.33 9.23 -27.48
N LEU A 273 -8.86 8.59 -28.52
CA LEU A 273 -10.22 8.05 -28.52
C LEU A 273 -11.26 9.12 -28.14
N ASP A 274 -11.21 10.28 -28.78
CA ASP A 274 -12.09 11.42 -28.46
C ASP A 274 -12.04 11.83 -26.97
N GLY A 275 -10.84 11.85 -26.39
CA GLY A 275 -10.63 12.26 -25.00
C GLY A 275 -11.01 11.22 -23.95
N HIS A 276 -11.47 10.02 -24.34
CA HIS A 276 -11.73 8.94 -23.39
C HIS A 276 -10.45 8.42 -22.72
N VAL A 277 -9.29 8.60 -23.36
CA VAL A 277 -7.99 8.29 -22.76
C VAL A 277 -7.09 9.51 -22.84
N ARG A 278 -6.57 9.95 -21.71
CA ARG A 278 -5.75 11.15 -21.59
C ARG A 278 -4.50 10.90 -20.77
N LEU A 279 -3.38 11.47 -21.22
CA LEU A 279 -2.16 11.61 -20.44
C LEU A 279 -1.91 13.10 -20.24
N VAL A 280 -1.78 13.51 -18.98
CA VAL A 280 -1.68 14.92 -18.59
C VAL A 280 -0.38 15.13 -17.82
N ASN A 281 0.45 16.04 -18.31
CA ASN A 281 1.60 16.50 -17.56
C ASN A 281 1.17 17.63 -16.62
N SER A 282 1.19 17.38 -15.32
CA SER A 282 0.86 18.38 -14.30
C SER A 282 1.42 17.99 -12.94
N ASP A 283 1.62 18.99 -12.09
CA ASP A 283 1.86 18.77 -10.66
C ASP A 283 0.55 18.32 -9.98
N ALA A 284 0.66 17.43 -9.00
CA ALA A 284 -0.46 16.92 -8.20
C ALA A 284 -1.08 17.96 -7.25
N HIS A 285 -0.35 19.02 -6.93
CA HIS A 285 -0.86 20.14 -6.10
C HIS A 285 -1.67 21.14 -6.94
N HIS A 286 -1.57 21.11 -8.26
CA HIS A 286 -2.38 21.96 -9.13
C HIS A 286 -3.79 21.40 -9.29
N PRO A 287 -4.80 22.23 -9.61
CA PRO A 287 -6.16 21.76 -9.86
C PRO A 287 -6.20 20.61 -10.88
N LEU A 288 -6.79 19.49 -10.47
CA LEU A 288 -6.84 18.28 -11.30
C LEU A 288 -7.88 18.43 -12.42
N PRO A 289 -7.57 17.96 -13.65
CA PRO A 289 -8.50 18.07 -14.76
C PRO A 289 -9.74 17.20 -14.54
N PRO A 290 -10.95 17.67 -14.90
CA PRO A 290 -12.13 16.81 -14.89
C PRO A 290 -12.02 15.73 -15.98
N PRO A 291 -12.80 14.63 -15.89
CA PRO A 291 -12.96 13.69 -16.99
C PRO A 291 -13.46 14.40 -18.27
N ALA A 292 -13.19 13.84 -19.44
CA ALA A 292 -13.59 14.50 -20.70
C ALA A 292 -15.12 14.58 -20.89
N HIS A 293 -15.85 13.55 -20.44
CA HIS A 293 -17.28 13.35 -20.76
C HIS A 293 -18.18 13.33 -19.52
N THR A 294 -17.62 13.62 -18.34
CA THR A 294 -18.37 13.66 -17.06
C THR A 294 -17.70 14.66 -16.11
N ASP A 295 -18.41 15.11 -15.07
CA ASP A 295 -17.88 16.15 -14.16
C ASP A 295 -16.95 15.63 -13.06
N LYS A 296 -17.01 14.32 -12.76
CA LYS A 296 -16.30 13.69 -11.62
C LYS A 296 -15.85 12.28 -11.96
N TYR A 297 -14.73 11.86 -11.39
CA TYR A 297 -14.23 10.50 -11.49
C TYR A 297 -15.00 9.55 -10.57
N ASP A 298 -15.32 8.36 -11.07
CA ASP A 298 -15.90 7.28 -10.27
C ASP A 298 -14.81 6.60 -9.42
N THR A 299 -13.60 6.50 -9.95
CA THR A 299 -12.44 5.95 -9.24
C THR A 299 -11.22 6.84 -9.40
N VAL A 300 -10.54 7.14 -8.29
CA VAL A 300 -9.21 7.75 -8.26
C VAL A 300 -8.24 6.72 -7.71
N ILE A 301 -7.11 6.54 -8.39
CA ILE A 301 -6.06 5.59 -8.03
C ILE A 301 -4.74 6.34 -7.88
N GLN A 302 -3.95 5.94 -6.87
CA GLN A 302 -2.57 6.36 -6.74
C GLN A 302 -1.73 5.20 -6.20
N THR A 303 -0.49 5.07 -6.68
CA THR A 303 0.46 4.08 -6.15
C THR A 303 1.82 4.72 -5.90
N PHE A 304 2.21 4.76 -4.63
CA PHE A 304 3.48 5.33 -4.15
C PHE A 304 3.68 6.80 -4.56
N GLY A 305 2.59 7.58 -4.55
CA GLY A 305 2.60 8.99 -4.91
C GLY A 305 2.83 9.89 -3.71
N LEU A 306 2.23 9.58 -2.56
CA LEU A 306 2.27 10.46 -1.38
C LEU A 306 3.67 10.62 -0.81
N CYS A 307 4.58 9.66 -1.01
CA CYS A 307 5.97 9.81 -0.57
C CYS A 307 6.75 10.86 -1.38
N SER A 308 6.30 11.16 -2.60
CA SER A 308 7.03 11.94 -3.60
C SER A 308 6.53 13.39 -3.74
N VAL A 309 5.47 13.76 -3.02
CA VAL A 309 4.88 15.12 -3.06
C VAL A 309 5.34 15.98 -1.89
N SER A 310 5.39 17.29 -2.08
CA SER A 310 5.76 18.24 -1.03
C SER A 310 4.71 18.32 0.08
N ASP A 311 3.42 18.40 -0.26
CA ASP A 311 2.29 18.47 0.67
C ASP A 311 1.26 17.36 0.37
N PRO A 312 1.38 16.19 1.04
CA PRO A 312 0.47 15.07 0.78
C PRO A 312 -0.96 15.33 1.28
N VAL A 313 -1.15 16.21 2.27
CA VAL A 313 -2.48 16.59 2.78
C VAL A 313 -3.21 17.38 1.70
N ALA A 314 -2.56 18.40 1.13
CA ALA A 314 -3.12 19.18 0.02
C ALA A 314 -3.46 18.32 -1.21
N VAL A 315 -2.62 17.32 -1.53
CA VAL A 315 -2.90 16.37 -2.62
C VAL A 315 -4.17 15.56 -2.34
N LEU A 316 -4.33 15.02 -1.12
CA LEU A 316 -5.54 14.27 -0.76
C LEU A 316 -6.80 15.15 -0.80
N SER A 317 -6.70 16.41 -0.33
CA SER A 317 -7.77 17.40 -0.47
C SER A 317 -8.12 17.66 -1.93
N ASN A 318 -7.11 17.78 -2.80
CA ASN A 318 -7.30 18.00 -4.23
C ASN A 318 -7.98 16.80 -4.91
N LEU A 319 -7.60 15.56 -4.56
CA LEU A 319 -8.27 14.34 -5.04
C LEU A 319 -9.75 14.30 -4.63
N ALA A 320 -10.07 14.76 -3.43
CA ALA A 320 -11.45 14.86 -2.95
C ALA A 320 -12.30 15.80 -3.82
N THR A 321 -11.70 16.83 -4.45
CA THR A 321 -12.43 17.75 -5.32
C THR A 321 -12.90 17.12 -6.62
N VAL A 322 -12.26 16.05 -7.11
CA VAL A 322 -12.55 15.45 -8.42
C VAL A 322 -13.24 14.10 -8.37
N VAL A 323 -13.21 13.42 -7.22
CA VAL A 323 -13.96 12.17 -7.03
C VAL A 323 -15.46 12.44 -6.91
N ARG A 324 -16.28 11.53 -7.44
CA ARG A 324 -17.74 11.62 -7.36
C ARG A 324 -18.21 11.48 -5.90
N PRO A 325 -18.93 12.48 -5.33
CA PRO A 325 -19.49 12.36 -3.99
C PRO A 325 -20.50 11.20 -3.87
N GLY A 326 -20.53 10.56 -2.71
CA GLY A 326 -21.41 9.44 -2.36
C GLY A 326 -20.93 8.08 -2.90
N THR A 327 -20.71 7.97 -4.21
CA THR A 327 -20.44 6.68 -4.86
C THR A 327 -18.98 6.49 -5.26
N GLY A 328 -18.22 7.55 -5.49
CA GLY A 328 -16.83 7.45 -5.94
C GLY A 328 -15.87 6.97 -4.85
N ARG A 329 -14.70 6.49 -5.26
CA ARG A 329 -13.64 6.02 -4.36
C ARG A 329 -12.27 6.56 -4.74
N ILE A 330 -11.48 6.88 -3.73
CA ILE A 330 -10.05 7.15 -3.85
C ILE A 330 -9.32 5.95 -3.23
N ILE A 331 -8.41 5.32 -3.99
CA ILE A 331 -7.73 4.09 -3.58
C ILE A 331 -6.23 4.29 -3.73
N LEU A 332 -5.53 4.19 -2.62
CA LEU A 332 -4.11 4.47 -2.52
C LEU A 332 -3.37 3.21 -2.06
N LEU A 333 -2.24 2.94 -2.69
CA LEU A 333 -1.24 1.98 -2.22
C LEU A 333 0.05 2.75 -1.97
N GLU A 334 0.44 2.93 -0.71
CA GLU A 334 1.53 3.83 -0.32
C GLU A 334 2.62 3.11 0.49
N HIS A 335 3.82 3.67 0.46
CA HIS A 335 4.90 3.33 1.38
C HIS A 335 4.77 4.18 2.64
N GLY A 336 5.03 3.60 3.80
CA GLY A 336 5.08 4.35 5.04
C GLY A 336 5.85 3.65 6.14
N LYS A 337 5.91 4.29 7.30
CA LYS A 337 6.45 3.70 8.53
C LYS A 337 5.76 2.36 8.83
N GLY A 338 6.51 1.34 9.24
CA GLY A 338 6.00 0.02 9.63
C GLY A 338 5.55 -0.07 11.09
N TYR A 339 5.20 -1.28 11.53
CA TYR A 339 4.68 -1.52 12.89
C TYR A 339 5.75 -1.43 13.99
N TYR A 340 6.99 -1.81 13.66
CA TYR A 340 8.03 -2.03 14.65
C TYR A 340 9.04 -0.89 14.67
N GLY A 341 9.37 -0.40 15.87
CA GLY A 341 10.34 0.69 16.05
C GLY A 341 11.73 0.39 15.45
N LEU A 342 12.17 -0.88 15.46
CA LEU A 342 13.44 -1.27 14.83
C LEU A 342 13.40 -1.11 13.30
N VAL A 343 12.28 -1.49 12.67
CA VAL A 343 12.09 -1.33 11.22
C VAL A 343 12.06 0.15 10.88
N ASN A 344 11.33 0.95 11.66
CA ASN A 344 11.26 2.39 11.46
C ASN A 344 12.62 3.07 11.65
N GLY A 345 13.39 2.71 12.68
CA GLY A 345 14.75 3.21 12.86
C GLY A 345 15.68 2.88 11.70
N LEU A 346 15.52 1.72 11.05
CA LEU A 346 16.27 1.38 9.84
C LEU A 346 15.79 2.17 8.60
N LEU A 347 14.48 2.38 8.46
CA LEU A 347 13.90 3.20 7.40
C LEU A 347 14.39 4.65 7.50
N ASP A 348 14.36 5.22 8.71
CA ASP A 348 14.78 6.58 9.02
C ASP A 348 16.28 6.76 8.75
N LYS A 349 17.12 5.84 9.24
CA LYS A 349 18.57 5.85 8.99
C LYS A 349 18.94 5.81 7.51
N ASN A 350 18.12 5.17 6.68
CA ASN A 350 18.35 5.08 5.24
C ASN A 350 17.53 6.09 4.42
N ALA A 351 16.67 6.88 5.04
CA ALA A 351 15.73 7.77 4.36
C ALA A 351 16.46 8.81 3.50
N GLY A 352 17.55 9.41 3.99
CA GLY A 352 18.34 10.36 3.19
C GLY A 352 18.99 9.75 1.95
N LYS A 353 19.43 8.48 2.01
CA LYS A 353 19.96 7.76 0.83
C LYS A 353 18.84 7.41 -0.15
N HIS A 354 17.69 7.01 0.38
CA HIS A 354 16.50 6.75 -0.41
C HIS A 354 16.06 8.02 -1.15
N PHE A 355 15.99 9.15 -0.46
CA PHE A 355 15.67 10.45 -1.04
C PHE A 355 16.68 10.86 -2.11
N ALA A 356 17.99 10.70 -1.87
CA ALA A 356 19.01 11.01 -2.87
C ALA A 356 18.82 10.23 -4.19
N LYS A 357 18.36 8.98 -4.11
CA LYS A 357 18.14 8.12 -5.28
C LYS A 357 16.77 8.34 -5.93
N TYR A 358 15.71 8.30 -5.13
CA TYR A 358 14.31 8.24 -5.60
C TYR A 358 13.55 9.56 -5.47
N GLY A 359 14.07 10.54 -4.74
CA GLY A 359 13.44 11.86 -4.56
C GLY A 359 12.28 11.91 -3.59
N CYS A 360 12.06 10.86 -2.80
CA CYS A 360 10.87 10.69 -1.99
C CYS A 360 11.17 10.19 -0.58
N TRP A 361 10.23 10.38 0.34
CA TRP A 361 10.32 9.95 1.73
C TRP A 361 9.43 8.73 1.97
N TRP A 362 10.02 7.54 1.90
CA TRP A 362 9.30 6.26 2.04
C TRP A 362 8.81 5.91 3.45
N ASN A 363 9.25 6.67 4.46
CA ASN A 363 9.00 6.44 5.89
C ASN A 363 7.92 7.38 6.45
N ARG A 364 7.13 8.02 5.59
CA ARG A 364 6.04 8.93 5.99
C ARG A 364 5.00 8.22 6.87
N ASP A 365 4.38 9.00 7.74
CA ASP A 365 3.22 8.57 8.52
C ASP A 365 1.94 8.70 7.70
N ILE A 366 1.67 7.69 6.85
CA ILE A 366 0.52 7.71 5.94
C ILE A 366 -0.82 7.78 6.70
N GLU A 367 -0.92 7.12 7.86
CA GLU A 367 -2.14 7.17 8.67
C GLU A 367 -2.40 8.58 9.19
N GLY A 368 -1.38 9.21 9.80
CA GLY A 368 -1.48 10.60 10.25
C GLY A 368 -1.78 11.58 9.12
N ILE A 369 -1.13 11.42 7.95
CA ILE A 369 -1.42 12.24 6.76
C ILE A 369 -2.88 12.11 6.31
N VAL A 370 -3.45 10.91 6.36
CA VAL A 370 -4.86 10.68 5.99
C VAL A 370 -5.79 11.29 7.03
N GLU A 371 -5.48 11.16 8.32
CA GLU A 371 -6.23 11.80 9.41
C GLU A 371 -6.24 13.33 9.26
N ASP A 372 -5.09 13.93 9.00
CA ASP A 372 -4.95 15.38 8.78
C ASP A 372 -5.74 15.82 7.53
N ALA A 373 -5.70 15.05 6.44
CA ALA A 373 -6.46 15.34 5.23
C ALA A 373 -7.97 15.26 5.43
N VAL A 374 -8.44 14.26 6.18
CA VAL A 374 -9.86 14.13 6.55
C VAL A 374 -10.30 15.29 7.45
N ALA A 375 -9.46 15.70 8.41
CA ALA A 375 -9.74 16.86 9.25
C ALA A 375 -9.77 18.18 8.46
N ALA A 376 -8.89 18.33 7.47
CA ALA A 376 -8.80 19.54 6.65
C ALA A 376 -9.84 19.62 5.51
N THR A 377 -10.42 18.49 5.09
CA THR A 377 -11.24 18.40 3.88
C THR A 377 -12.70 18.05 4.21
N PRO A 378 -13.64 19.01 4.12
CA PRO A 378 -15.05 18.75 4.39
C PRO A 378 -15.61 17.62 3.53
N GLY A 379 -16.24 16.64 4.18
CA GLY A 379 -16.89 15.50 3.53
C GLY A 379 -15.96 14.38 3.08
N LEU A 380 -14.63 14.52 3.19
CA LEU A 380 -13.70 13.42 2.97
C LEU A 380 -13.77 12.44 4.15
N GLU A 381 -13.96 11.16 3.87
CA GLU A 381 -14.13 10.12 4.89
C GLU A 381 -13.20 8.94 4.60
N VAL A 382 -12.64 8.36 5.67
CA VAL A 382 -11.95 7.07 5.59
C VAL A 382 -12.97 5.95 5.45
N VAL A 383 -12.87 5.18 4.37
CA VAL A 383 -13.61 3.93 4.22
C VAL A 383 -12.81 2.79 4.85
N LYS A 384 -11.50 2.76 4.58
CA LYS A 384 -10.63 1.68 5.01
C LYS A 384 -9.18 2.12 5.05
N ILE A 385 -8.47 1.71 6.10
CA ILE A 385 -7.00 1.70 6.13
C ILE A 385 -6.57 0.30 6.55
N GLU A 386 -5.69 -0.34 5.77
CA GLU A 386 -5.09 -1.62 6.13
C GLU A 386 -3.61 -1.66 5.71
N ARG A 387 -2.81 -2.48 6.38
CA ARG A 387 -1.41 -2.70 5.98
C ARG A 387 -1.29 -4.12 5.41
N PRO A 388 -1.34 -4.28 4.08
CA PRO A 388 -1.31 -5.59 3.47
C PRO A 388 0.06 -6.26 3.64
N ASN A 389 0.08 -7.58 3.47
CA ASN A 389 1.28 -8.42 3.50
C ASN A 389 2.08 -8.31 4.80
N ILE A 390 1.77 -9.17 5.78
CA ILE A 390 2.46 -9.23 7.07
C ILE A 390 3.99 -9.38 6.95
N THR A 391 4.47 -9.97 5.85
CA THR A 391 5.88 -10.13 5.52
C THR A 391 6.62 -8.81 5.24
N GLN A 392 5.89 -7.74 4.92
CA GLN A 392 6.45 -6.39 4.72
C GLN A 392 6.54 -5.59 6.02
N MET A 393 6.30 -6.22 7.18
CA MET A 393 6.41 -5.59 8.50
C MET A 393 5.58 -4.30 8.65
N GLY A 394 4.52 -4.18 7.83
CA GLY A 394 3.59 -3.06 7.80
C GLY A 394 4.04 -1.85 6.98
N THR A 395 5.13 -1.89 6.21
CA THR A 395 5.63 -0.69 5.48
C THR A 395 4.83 -0.33 4.23
N LEU A 396 3.82 -1.12 3.88
CA LEU A 396 2.83 -0.83 2.85
C LEU A 396 1.50 -0.48 3.50
N VAL A 397 0.86 0.57 3.01
CA VAL A 397 -0.44 1.05 3.50
C VAL A 397 -1.41 1.10 2.34
N TRP A 398 -2.54 0.43 2.49
CA TRP A 398 -3.69 0.52 1.61
C TRP A 398 -4.71 1.46 2.25
N VAL A 399 -5.12 2.48 1.50
CA VAL A 399 -6.09 3.48 1.95
C VAL A 399 -7.24 3.53 0.95
N GLU A 400 -8.47 3.49 1.45
CA GLU A 400 -9.69 3.76 0.69
C GLU A 400 -10.41 4.94 1.33
N LEU A 401 -10.65 5.98 0.55
CA LEU A 401 -11.39 7.18 0.94
C LEU A 401 -12.61 7.35 0.05
N LYS A 402 -13.59 8.12 0.54
CA LYS A 402 -14.74 8.59 -0.23
C LYS A 402 -15.07 10.02 0.17
N VAL A 403 -15.80 10.72 -0.68
CA VAL A 403 -16.45 11.98 -0.32
C VAL A 403 -17.91 11.69 -0.03
N ALA A 404 -18.44 12.17 1.09
CA ALA A 404 -19.85 12.05 1.46
C ALA A 404 -20.76 12.64 0.37
N ALA A 405 -21.97 12.10 0.22
CA ALA A 405 -22.94 12.74 -0.66
C ALA A 405 -23.27 14.13 -0.11
N ASN A 406 -23.40 15.14 -0.98
CA ASN A 406 -23.95 16.42 -0.55
C ASN A 406 -25.40 16.18 -0.18
N ASP A 407 -25.70 16.16 1.13
CA ASP A 407 -27.07 16.28 1.60
C ASP A 407 -27.60 17.60 1.05
N LYS A 408 -28.41 17.55 -0.01
CA LYS A 408 -29.25 18.67 -0.38
C LYS A 408 -30.19 18.90 0.81
N LYS A 409 -29.80 19.79 1.72
CA LYS A 409 -30.76 20.55 2.52
C LYS A 409 -31.58 21.36 1.52
N THR A 410 -32.66 20.74 1.04
CA THR A 410 -33.79 21.39 0.37
C THR A 410 -34.44 22.40 1.30
#